data_AF-A0A0G4KB58-F1
#
_entry.id   AF-A0A0G4KB58-F1
#
_cell.length_a   1.000
_cell.length_b   1.000
_cell.length_c   1.000
_cell.angle_alpha   90.00
_cell.angle_beta   90.00
_cell.angle_gamma   90.00
#
_symmetry.space_group_name_H-M   'P 1'
#
loop_
_entity.id
_entity.type
_entity.pdbx_description
1 polymer ?
#
loop_
_entity_poly.entity_id
_entity_poly.type
_entity_poly.pdbx_seq_one_letter_code
_entity_poly.pdbx_strand_id
1 'polypeptide(L)' 'MTALGVQKIAEMPTEDLAYRKDPYNSIELKIDVELAAKALGIKKPFSMNDAQRIANYMNDMED' A
#
# COMPACT_ATOMS: atom_id res chain seq x y z
N MET A 1 1.94 2.64 -9.02
CA MET A 1 2.14 1.60 -7.97
C MET A 1 2.18 0.19 -8.56
N THR A 2 2.97 -0.75 -8.01
CA THR A 2 2.96 -2.19 -8.37
C THR A 2 2.42 -3.06 -7.23
N ALA A 3 1.87 -4.25 -7.53
CA ALA A 3 1.36 -5.19 -6.53
C ALA A 3 2.42 -5.59 -5.49
N LEU A 4 3.66 -5.84 -5.92
CA LEU A 4 4.77 -6.14 -5.01
C LEU A 4 5.10 -4.93 -4.11
N GLY A 5 4.99 -3.70 -4.63
CA GLY A 5 5.15 -2.48 -3.84
C GLY A 5 4.08 -2.34 -2.76
N VAL A 6 2.81 -2.59 -3.12
CA VAL A 6 1.67 -2.60 -2.19
C VAL A 6 1.89 -3.63 -1.08
N GLN A 7 2.25 -4.87 -1.42
CA GLN A 7 2.44 -5.91 -0.42
C GLN A 7 3.57 -5.54 0.55
N LYS A 8 4.73 -5.10 0.02
CA LYS A 8 5.88 -4.71 0.84
C LYS A 8 5.57 -3.54 1.77
N ILE A 9 4.89 -2.49 1.31
CA ILE A 9 4.60 -1.32 2.15
C ILE A 9 3.52 -1.62 3.20
N ALA A 10 2.53 -2.45 2.84
CA ALA A 10 1.45 -2.83 3.74
C ALA A 10 1.91 -3.70 4.93
N GLU A 11 2.82 -4.64 4.67
CA GLU A 11 3.36 -5.57 5.66
C GLU A 11 4.50 -4.96 6.52
N MET A 12 5.18 -3.92 6.02
CA MET A 12 6.28 -3.28 6.75
C MET A 12 5.80 -2.54 8.00
N PRO A 13 6.38 -2.78 9.19
CA PRO A 13 6.10 -1.97 10.38
C PRO A 13 6.35 -0.49 10.13
N THR A 14 5.52 0.40 10.71
CA THR A 14 5.69 1.85 10.54
C THR A 14 7.02 2.35 11.11
N GLU A 15 7.49 1.74 12.20
CA GLU A 15 8.79 2.03 12.82
C GLU A 15 9.95 1.77 11.85
N ASP A 16 9.84 0.73 11.01
CA ASP A 16 10.86 0.40 10.02
C ASP A 16 10.86 1.39 8.83
N LEU A 17 9.72 2.03 8.55
CA LEU A 17 9.63 3.09 7.54
C LEU A 17 10.44 4.33 7.94
N ALA A 18 10.63 4.57 9.24
CA ALA A 18 11.42 5.69 9.77
C ALA A 18 12.88 5.68 9.30
N TYR A 19 13.41 4.51 8.95
CA TYR A 19 14.79 4.31 8.52
C TYR A 19 14.98 4.33 7.00
N ARG A 20 13.91 4.54 6.21
CA ARG A 20 14.02 4.66 4.75
C ARG A 20 14.58 6.02 4.36
N LYS A 21 15.08 6.09 3.12
CA LYS A 21 15.58 7.34 2.53
C LYS A 21 14.54 8.48 2.56
N ASP A 22 13.27 8.13 2.50
CA ASP A 22 12.14 9.06 2.54
C ASP A 22 11.01 8.51 3.42
N PRO A 23 11.09 8.72 4.75
CA PRO A 23 10.16 8.13 5.71
C PRO A 23 8.73 8.64 5.58
N TYR A 24 8.57 9.96 5.42
CA TYR A 24 7.25 10.60 5.39
C TYR A 24 6.45 10.15 4.17
N ASN A 25 7.04 10.19 2.97
CA ASN A 25 6.38 9.69 1.77
C ASN A 25 6.09 8.19 1.85
N SER A 26 6.95 7.41 2.53
CA SER A 26 6.70 5.98 2.73
C SER A 26 5.52 5.72 3.69
N ILE A 27 5.32 6.57 4.69
CA ILE A 27 4.19 6.51 5.63
C ILE A 27 2.90 6.93 4.92
N GLU A 28 2.91 8.03 4.17
CA GLU A 28 1.76 8.47 3.37
C GLU A 28 1.33 7.36 2.40
N LEU A 29 2.28 6.78 1.67
CA LEU A 29 2.00 5.67 0.75
C LEU A 29 1.39 4.45 1.45
N LYS A 30 1.82 4.15 2.68
CA LYS A 30 1.24 3.07 3.48
C LYS A 30 -0.23 3.38 3.82
N ILE A 31 -0.52 4.62 4.22
CA ILE A 31 -1.87 5.07 4.54
C ILE A 31 -2.76 4.99 3.29
N ASP A 32 -2.27 5.44 2.14
CA ASP A 32 -3.03 5.39 0.88
C ASP A 32 -3.38 3.97 0.47
N VAL A 33 -2.43 3.03 0.63
CA VAL A 33 -2.67 1.59 0.43
C VAL A 33 -3.75 1.06 1.36
N GLU A 34 -3.76 1.47 2.63
CA GLU A 34 -4.77 1.05 3.60
C GLU A 34 -6.16 1.63 3.30
N LEU A 35 -6.21 2.89 2.83
CA LEU A 35 -7.45 3.53 2.38
C LEU A 35 -8.00 2.86 1.12
N ALA A 36 -7.16 2.57 0.14
CA ALA A 36 -7.53 1.84 -1.07
C ALA A 36 -8.05 0.43 -0.74
N ALA A 37 -7.37 -0.30 0.15
CA ALA A 37 -7.83 -1.60 0.62
C ALA A 37 -9.22 -1.51 1.28
N LYS A 38 -9.44 -0.49 2.11
CA LYS A 38 -10.73 -0.23 2.76
C LYS A 38 -11.83 0.07 1.74
N ALA A 39 -11.55 0.90 0.73
CA ALA A 39 -12.49 1.22 -0.35
C ALA A 39 -12.88 -0.02 -1.15
N LEU A 40 -11.95 -0.94 -1.38
CA LEU A 40 -12.17 -2.21 -2.06
C LEU A 40 -12.77 -3.32 -1.18
N GLY A 41 -12.95 -3.08 0.12
CA GLY A 41 -13.44 -4.07 1.09
C GLY A 41 -12.44 -5.20 1.39
N ILE A 42 -11.15 -4.98 1.15
CA ILE A 42 -10.06 -5.94 1.34
C ILE A 42 -9.54 -5.83 2.78
N LYS A 43 -9.36 -6.98 3.45
CA LYS A 43 -8.80 -7.07 4.80
C LYS A 43 -7.40 -7.67 4.78
N LYS A 44 -6.56 -7.27 5.74
CA LYS A 44 -5.24 -7.88 5.94
C LYS A 44 -5.37 -9.31 6.50
N PRO A 45 -4.41 -10.22 6.24
CA PRO A 45 -3.25 -10.03 5.36
C PRO A 45 -3.67 -9.99 3.87
N PHE A 46 -2.94 -9.22 3.06
CA PHE A 46 -3.24 -9.10 1.62
C PHE A 46 -2.66 -10.28 0.86
N SER A 47 -3.48 -10.96 0.05
CA SER A 47 -2.96 -11.88 -0.96
C SER A 47 -2.30 -11.10 -2.12
N MET A 48 -1.53 -11.78 -2.97
CA MET A 48 -0.99 -11.14 -4.18
C MET A 48 -2.10 -10.63 -5.13
N ASN A 49 -3.25 -11.31 -5.16
CA ASN A 49 -4.38 -10.85 -5.96
C ASN A 49 -4.99 -9.56 -5.35
N ASP A 50 -5.13 -9.51 -4.02
CA ASP A 50 -5.57 -8.30 -3.32
C ASP A 50 -4.63 -7.13 -3.57
N ALA A 51 -3.32 -7.36 -3.47
CA ALA A 51 -2.29 -6.35 -3.74
C ALA A 51 -2.34 -5.84 -5.19
N GLN A 52 -2.64 -6.72 -6.16
CA GLN A 52 -2.85 -6.31 -7.56
C GLN A 52 -4.09 -5.44 -7.72
N ARG A 53 -5.20 -5.81 -7.08
CA ARG A 53 -6.44 -5.02 -7.12
C ARG A 53 -6.26 -3.63 -6.51
N ILE A 54 -5.55 -3.55 -5.37
CA ILE A 54 -5.21 -2.29 -4.72
C ILE A 54 -4.31 -1.44 -5.62
N ALA A 55 -3.26 -2.05 -6.20
CA ALA A 55 -2.34 -1.32 -7.09
C ALA A 55 -3.05 -0.73 -8.31
N ASN A 56 -3.96 -1.50 -8.93
CA ASN A 56 -4.77 -1.02 -10.05
C ASN A 56 -5.68 0.13 -9.62
N TYR A 57 -6.41 -0.04 -8.52
CA TYR A 57 -7.29 1.00 -7.98
C TYR A 57 -6.56 2.32 -7.71
N MET A 58 -5.36 2.25 -7.13
CA MET A 58 -4.56 3.45 -6.85
C MET A 58 -4.06 4.13 -8.13
N ASN A 59 -3.64 3.36 -9.14
CA ASN A 59 -3.22 3.93 -10.42
C ASN A 59 -4.40 4.60 -11.14
N ASP A 60 -5.59 4.00 -11.09
CA ASP A 60 -6.81 4.53 -11.73
C ASP A 60 -7.35 5.81 -11.03
N MET A 61 -6.89 6.13 -9.81
CA MET A 61 -7.24 7.38 -9.11
C MET A 61 -6.26 8.53 -9.38
N GLU A 62 -5.06 8.23 -9.89
CA GLU A 62 -4.03 9.21 -10.23
C GLU A 62 -4.13 9.73 -11.68
N ASP A 63 -4.90 9.03 -12.54
CA ASP A 63 -5.26 9.43 -13.91
C ASP A 63 -6.59 10.22 -13.97
#